data_AF-A0A378JI23-F1
#
_entry.id   AF-A0A378JI23-F1
#
_cell.length_a   1.000
_cell.length_b   1.000
_cell.length_c   1.000
_cell.angle_alpha   90.00
_cell.angle_beta   90.00
_cell.angle_gamma   90.00
#
_symmetry.space_group_name_H-M   'P 1'
#
loop_
_entity.id
_entity.type
_entity.pdbx_description
1 polymer ?
#
loop_
_entity_poly.entity_id
_entity_poly.type
_entity_poly.pdbx_seq_one_letter_code
_entity_poly.pdbx_strand_id
1 'polypeptide(L)'
;MKSVLDNLKVFNNYIKGERADVVKNELAYYKYNLDALKINFKEVIITDDEDIVEQVQNILANLNIPKSQWPSYIKRKNLYQFLEKLNRRGFIQISYLLQLIDEKTQIRKKNLTLAGFGALMIFLSSLFIPQLVAVRLALQSFILSTFSLPLLGLISKVFSTGYYLYNNHTDTKRTLLKRLHDNGFVVASFIVNFVAYVLWIIAASPMTPLIGGLFILASVLNVAKELFSLGHYAIKYIARDALPTTLDLNLYRSHIRNEYSYFNRRNSAFINLVAAILIVGIMAAWSFLPSGIILSVGTFVAIGIISLVKKLILDRSEKIIRDRLQLQLQHINEVEEKLTTKTPLTNLLSQEIVKEVRKEQQRESAAHSRVNDANSTPTYLLVKKLKFLFWQRPENITIPFNTNTLAPPSLK
;
A
#
# COMPACT_ATOMS: atom_id res chain seq x y z
N MET A 1 -31.65 5.40 -8.66
CA MET A 1 -30.81 5.81 -7.52
C MET A 1 -30.02 4.58 -7.09
N LYS A 2 -28.69 4.64 -6.95
CA LYS A 2 -27.91 3.46 -6.53
C LYS A 2 -28.11 3.17 -5.06
N SER A 3 -28.52 1.95 -4.72
CA SER A 3 -28.80 1.55 -3.34
C SER A 3 -27.53 1.07 -2.62
N VAL A 4 -27.59 0.95 -1.29
CA VAL A 4 -26.52 0.31 -0.49
C VAL A 4 -26.34 -1.15 -0.91
N LEU A 5 -27.43 -1.83 -1.24
CA LEU A 5 -27.45 -3.21 -1.70
C LEU A 5 -26.67 -3.41 -3.00
N ASP A 6 -26.85 -2.51 -3.99
CA ASP A 6 -26.12 -2.58 -5.26
C ASP A 6 -24.61 -2.46 -5.05
N ASN A 7 -24.18 -1.52 -4.19
CA ASN A 7 -22.78 -1.36 -3.84
C ASN A 7 -22.21 -2.61 -3.16
N LEU A 8 -22.97 -3.20 -2.22
CA LEU A 8 -22.56 -4.42 -1.53
C LEU A 8 -22.42 -5.62 -2.46
N LYS A 9 -23.33 -5.78 -3.43
CA LYS A 9 -23.23 -6.82 -4.47
C LYS A 9 -21.96 -6.66 -5.29
N VAL A 10 -21.67 -5.44 -5.76
CA VAL A 10 -20.45 -5.14 -6.52
C VAL A 10 -19.19 -5.36 -5.67
N PHE A 11 -19.21 -4.98 -4.39
CA PHE A 11 -18.09 -5.22 -3.48
C PHE A 11 -17.86 -6.70 -3.23
N ASN A 12 -18.94 -7.48 -3.09
CA ASN A 12 -18.86 -8.91 -2.90
C ASN A 12 -18.21 -9.60 -4.10
N ASN A 13 -18.63 -9.24 -5.33
CA ASN A 13 -18.04 -9.75 -6.56
C ASN A 13 -16.56 -9.35 -6.70
N TYR A 14 -16.22 -8.11 -6.36
CA TYR A 14 -14.83 -7.66 -6.33
C TYR A 14 -13.96 -8.40 -5.31
N ILE A 15 -14.51 -8.77 -4.16
CA ILE A 15 -13.82 -9.60 -3.15
C ILE A 15 -13.60 -11.02 -3.68
N LYS A 16 -14.55 -11.54 -4.47
CA LYS A 16 -14.43 -12.84 -5.12
C LYS A 16 -13.42 -12.86 -6.25
N GLY A 17 -13.11 -11.74 -6.90
CA GLY A 17 -12.15 -11.72 -8.01
C GLY A 17 -12.50 -10.79 -9.18
N GLU A 18 -13.63 -10.09 -9.13
CA GLU A 18 -14.04 -9.22 -10.22
C GLU A 18 -13.06 -8.06 -10.43
N ARG A 19 -12.97 -7.58 -11.67
CA ARG A 19 -12.05 -6.51 -12.07
C ARG A 19 -12.30 -5.22 -11.28
N ALA A 20 -11.21 -4.56 -10.87
CA ALA A 20 -11.25 -3.30 -10.14
C ALA A 20 -11.98 -2.17 -10.88
N ASP A 21 -12.03 -2.22 -12.21
CA ASP A 21 -12.71 -1.21 -13.04
C ASP A 21 -14.23 -1.23 -12.85
N VAL A 22 -14.82 -2.40 -12.54
CA VAL A 22 -16.27 -2.52 -12.30
C VAL A 22 -16.66 -1.72 -11.05
N VAL A 23 -15.94 -1.91 -9.95
CA VAL A 23 -16.13 -1.13 -8.72
C VAL A 23 -15.90 0.37 -8.95
N LYS A 24 -14.88 0.72 -9.73
CA LYS A 24 -14.56 2.12 -10.02
C LYS A 24 -15.68 2.80 -10.79
N ASN A 25 -16.25 2.12 -11.79
CA ASN A 25 -17.39 2.58 -12.56
C ASN A 25 -18.65 2.65 -11.68
N GLU A 26 -18.84 1.68 -10.80
CA GLU A 26 -19.95 1.65 -9.86
C GLU A 26 -19.96 2.92 -8.99
N LEU A 27 -18.79 3.24 -8.41
CA LEU A 27 -18.59 4.40 -7.55
C LEU A 27 -18.45 5.72 -8.31
N ALA A 28 -18.40 5.73 -9.65
CA ALA A 28 -18.34 6.95 -10.44
C ALA A 28 -19.61 7.82 -10.26
N TYR A 29 -20.75 7.18 -10.02
CA TYR A 29 -22.03 7.84 -9.70
C TYR A 29 -21.90 8.85 -8.54
N TYR A 30 -21.12 8.52 -7.51
CA TYR A 30 -20.95 9.36 -6.33
C TYR A 30 -20.05 10.57 -6.54
N LYS A 31 -19.40 10.71 -7.71
CA LYS A 31 -18.60 11.88 -8.04
C LYS A 31 -19.44 13.16 -8.05
N TYR A 32 -20.70 13.06 -8.49
CA TYR A 32 -21.63 14.18 -8.61
C TYR A 32 -22.78 14.11 -7.58
N ASN A 33 -22.86 13.04 -6.80
CA ASN A 33 -23.94 12.78 -5.84
C ASN A 33 -23.38 12.52 -4.43
N LEU A 34 -22.78 13.55 -3.82
CA LEU A 34 -22.09 13.41 -2.53
C LEU A 34 -23.05 13.14 -1.36
N ASP A 35 -24.29 13.64 -1.41
CA ASP A 35 -25.29 13.38 -0.38
C ASP A 35 -25.69 11.90 -0.39
N ALA A 36 -25.88 11.33 -1.58
CA ALA A 36 -26.11 9.89 -1.73
C ALA A 36 -24.93 9.06 -1.23
N LEU A 37 -23.68 9.54 -1.40
CA LEU A 37 -22.50 8.89 -0.82
C LEU A 37 -22.54 8.92 0.71
N LYS A 38 -22.89 10.07 1.30
CA LYS A 38 -22.98 10.22 2.75
C LYS A 38 -24.05 9.30 3.32
N ILE A 39 -25.24 9.29 2.73
CA ILE A 39 -26.36 8.44 3.15
C ILE A 39 -25.95 6.97 3.08
N ASN A 40 -25.57 6.50 1.88
CA ASN A 40 -25.34 5.08 1.62
C ASN A 40 -24.16 4.49 2.41
N PHE A 41 -23.12 5.28 2.68
CA PHE A 41 -21.91 4.76 3.32
C PHE A 41 -21.82 5.11 4.81
N LYS A 42 -22.41 6.22 5.27
CA LYS A 42 -22.20 6.74 6.63
C LYS A 42 -23.47 6.82 7.49
N GLU A 43 -24.65 6.81 6.90
CA GLU A 43 -25.90 6.99 7.65
C GLU A 43 -26.70 5.68 7.75
N VAL A 44 -26.80 4.90 6.67
CA VAL A 44 -27.50 3.61 6.68
C VAL A 44 -26.78 2.61 7.59
N ILE A 45 -27.50 2.09 8.58
CA ILE A 45 -27.00 1.07 9.51
C ILE A 45 -27.31 -0.32 8.95
N ILE A 46 -26.32 -1.21 8.98
CA ILE A 46 -26.42 -2.55 8.38
C ILE A 46 -27.57 -3.36 8.99
N THR A 47 -27.85 -3.21 10.29
CA THR A 47 -28.87 -4.00 11.01
C THR A 47 -30.31 -3.64 10.67
N ASP A 48 -30.53 -2.56 9.95
CA ASP A 48 -31.88 -2.01 9.75
C ASP A 48 -32.59 -2.65 8.54
N ASP A 49 -31.85 -3.41 7.72
CA ASP A 49 -32.34 -4.03 6.48
C ASP A 49 -31.76 -5.45 6.35
N GLU A 50 -32.64 -6.44 6.23
CA GLU A 50 -32.27 -7.87 6.18
C GLU A 50 -31.45 -8.23 4.92
N ASP A 51 -31.77 -7.63 3.77
CA ASP A 51 -31.05 -7.87 2.51
C ASP A 51 -29.61 -7.34 2.60
N ILE A 52 -29.42 -6.20 3.27
CA ILE A 52 -28.10 -5.61 3.53
C ILE A 52 -27.31 -6.52 4.48
N VAL A 53 -27.95 -7.06 5.53
CA VAL A 53 -27.32 -8.02 6.45
C VAL A 53 -26.84 -9.25 5.69
N GLU A 54 -27.68 -9.83 4.82
CA GLU A 54 -27.33 -11.02 4.05
C GLU A 54 -26.10 -10.77 3.15
N GLN A 55 -26.07 -9.65 2.42
CA GLN A 55 -24.92 -9.32 1.58
C GLN A 55 -23.64 -9.08 2.40
N VAL A 56 -23.75 -8.47 3.58
CA VAL A 56 -22.61 -8.31 4.50
C VAL A 56 -22.13 -9.67 5.01
N GLN A 57 -23.03 -10.59 5.35
CA GLN A 57 -22.68 -11.95 5.76
C GLN A 57 -21.98 -12.72 4.62
N ASN A 58 -22.45 -12.54 3.38
CA ASN A 58 -21.80 -13.11 2.19
C ASN A 58 -20.37 -12.59 2.02
N ILE A 59 -20.13 -11.29 2.21
CA ILE A 59 -18.79 -10.71 2.21
C ILE A 59 -17.92 -11.34 3.32
N LEU A 60 -18.45 -11.44 4.55
CA LEU A 60 -17.73 -12.03 5.68
C LEU A 60 -17.37 -13.50 5.44
N ALA A 61 -18.27 -14.28 4.86
CA ALA A 61 -18.05 -15.66 4.46
C ALA A 61 -16.95 -15.76 3.38
N ASN A 62 -17.00 -14.93 2.35
CA ASN A 62 -15.99 -14.92 1.27
C ASN A 62 -14.59 -14.49 1.75
N LEU A 63 -14.51 -13.72 2.83
CA LEU A 63 -13.27 -13.36 3.52
C LEU A 63 -12.81 -14.41 4.53
N ASN A 64 -13.51 -15.54 4.63
CA ASN A 64 -13.27 -16.62 5.58
C ASN A 64 -13.22 -16.14 7.04
N ILE A 65 -14.19 -15.30 7.44
CA ILE A 65 -14.33 -14.83 8.82
C ILE A 65 -15.29 -15.77 9.57
N PRO A 66 -14.91 -16.33 10.74
CA PRO A 66 -15.77 -17.23 11.50
C PRO A 66 -17.10 -16.58 11.91
N LYS A 67 -18.20 -17.34 11.82
CA LYS A 67 -19.57 -16.90 12.16
C LYS A 67 -19.68 -16.31 13.57
N SER A 68 -18.93 -16.86 14.53
CA SER A 68 -18.85 -16.36 15.91
C SER A 68 -18.40 -14.90 16.00
N GLN A 69 -17.69 -14.38 15.01
CA GLN A 69 -17.16 -13.02 14.99
C GLN A 69 -18.05 -12.03 14.24
N TRP A 70 -19.03 -12.51 13.46
CA TRP A 70 -19.90 -11.70 12.60
C TRP A 70 -20.68 -10.60 13.34
N PRO A 71 -21.27 -10.85 14.53
CA PRO A 71 -22.01 -9.82 15.26
C PRO A 71 -21.16 -8.57 15.54
N SER A 72 -19.85 -8.76 15.72
CA SER A 72 -18.94 -7.64 15.95
C SER A 72 -18.76 -6.73 14.72
N TYR A 73 -18.95 -7.25 13.50
CA TYR A 73 -18.85 -6.50 12.25
C TYR A 73 -20.17 -5.85 11.83
N ILE A 74 -21.30 -6.42 12.27
CA ILE A 74 -22.65 -6.02 11.83
C ILE A 74 -23.30 -5.04 12.82
N LYS A 75 -23.22 -5.31 14.12
CA LYS A 75 -24.01 -4.61 15.14
C LYS A 75 -23.70 -3.10 15.20
N ARG A 76 -24.72 -2.27 14.94
CA ARG A 76 -24.68 -0.79 15.01
C ARG A 76 -23.55 -0.17 14.19
N LYS A 77 -23.30 -0.71 13.00
CA LYS A 77 -22.29 -0.18 12.07
C LYS A 77 -22.93 0.20 10.75
N ASN A 78 -22.51 1.34 10.21
CA ASN A 78 -22.75 1.66 8.81
C ASN A 78 -21.75 0.96 7.90
N LEU A 79 -22.00 0.99 6.59
CA LEU A 79 -21.17 0.33 5.59
C LEU A 79 -19.70 0.79 5.65
N TYR A 80 -19.45 2.09 5.83
CA TYR A 80 -18.10 2.63 5.93
C TYR A 80 -17.35 2.10 7.17
N GLN A 81 -17.98 2.11 8.35
CA GLN A 81 -17.41 1.57 9.58
C GLN A 81 -17.17 0.05 9.52
N PHE A 82 -18.03 -0.68 8.81
CA PHE A 82 -17.83 -2.09 8.50
C PHE A 82 -16.56 -2.30 7.67
N LEU A 83 -16.42 -1.56 6.57
CA LEU A 83 -15.22 -1.62 5.73
C LEU A 83 -13.95 -1.18 6.48
N GLU A 84 -14.02 -0.15 7.33
CA GLU A 84 -12.88 0.25 8.18
C GLU A 84 -12.47 -0.88 9.13
N LYS A 85 -13.45 -1.56 9.73
CA LYS A 85 -13.18 -2.68 10.64
C LYS A 85 -12.55 -3.86 9.90
N LEU A 86 -12.99 -4.15 8.68
CA LEU A 86 -12.35 -5.15 7.83
C LEU A 86 -10.92 -4.72 7.42
N ASN A 87 -10.70 -3.45 7.08
CA ASN A 87 -9.38 -2.94 6.73
C ASN A 87 -8.38 -3.08 7.89
N ARG A 88 -8.82 -2.94 9.15
CA ARG A 88 -7.98 -3.19 10.34
C ARG A 88 -7.42 -4.61 10.40
N ARG A 89 -8.09 -5.60 9.78
CA ARG A 89 -7.56 -6.97 9.63
C ARG A 89 -6.50 -7.12 8.54
N GLY A 90 -6.37 -6.13 7.66
CA GLY A 90 -5.32 -6.08 6.65
C GLY A 90 -5.71 -6.60 5.27
N PHE A 91 -7.00 -6.72 4.95
CA PHE A 91 -7.45 -7.13 3.62
C PHE A 91 -7.16 -6.03 2.58
N ILE A 92 -6.22 -6.26 1.65
CA ILE A 92 -5.83 -5.28 0.61
C ILE A 92 -7.04 -4.80 -0.21
N GLN A 93 -7.93 -5.72 -0.60
CA GLN A 93 -9.10 -5.39 -1.41
C GLN A 93 -9.97 -4.35 -0.72
N ILE A 94 -10.15 -4.45 0.61
CA ILE A 94 -10.95 -3.51 1.41
C ILE A 94 -10.26 -2.15 1.51
N SER A 95 -8.93 -2.12 1.64
CA SER A 95 -8.15 -0.87 1.61
C SER A 95 -8.42 -0.08 0.32
N TYR A 96 -8.48 -0.79 -0.82
CA TYR A 96 -8.79 -0.17 -2.11
C TYR A 96 -10.24 0.34 -2.19
N LEU A 97 -11.23 -0.43 -1.69
CA LEU A 97 -12.62 0.03 -1.63
C LEU A 97 -12.75 1.33 -0.82
N LEU A 98 -12.13 1.37 0.36
CA LEU A 98 -12.09 2.57 1.20
C LEU A 98 -11.38 3.73 0.51
N GLN A 99 -10.28 3.47 -0.20
CA GLN A 99 -9.57 4.50 -0.96
C GLN A 99 -10.48 5.10 -2.05
N LEU A 100 -11.23 4.28 -2.78
CA LEU A 100 -12.16 4.77 -3.81
C LEU A 100 -13.28 5.62 -3.21
N ILE A 101 -13.84 5.21 -2.06
CA ILE A 101 -14.88 5.96 -1.34
C ILE A 101 -14.31 7.30 -0.84
N ASP A 102 -13.15 7.26 -0.18
CA ASP A 102 -12.45 8.44 0.33
C ASP A 102 -12.12 9.40 -0.80
N GLU A 103 -11.64 8.91 -1.94
CA GLU A 103 -11.26 9.75 -3.09
C GLU A 103 -12.43 10.62 -3.56
N LYS A 104 -13.68 10.12 -3.49
CA LYS A 104 -14.87 10.92 -3.84
C LYS A 104 -15.09 12.09 -2.89
N THR A 105 -14.79 11.90 -1.60
CA THR A 105 -14.84 12.98 -0.60
C THR A 105 -13.63 13.93 -0.65
N GLN A 106 -12.48 13.44 -1.13
CA GLN A 106 -11.21 14.18 -1.16
C GLN A 106 -11.03 15.10 -2.38
N ILE A 107 -11.96 15.14 -3.34
CA ILE A 107 -11.91 16.07 -4.48
C ILE A 107 -11.72 17.52 -4.00
N ARG A 108 -12.34 17.89 -2.86
CA ARG A 108 -12.12 19.20 -2.21
C ARG A 108 -10.67 19.44 -1.77
N LYS A 109 -9.96 18.41 -1.29
CA LYS A 109 -8.56 18.53 -0.82
C LYS A 109 -7.57 18.68 -1.99
N LYS A 110 -7.74 17.93 -3.08
CA LYS A 110 -6.91 18.07 -4.30
C LYS A 110 -7.08 19.47 -4.91
N ASN A 111 -8.32 19.97 -4.97
CA ASN A 111 -8.61 21.32 -5.42
C ASN A 111 -7.98 22.37 -4.48
N LEU A 112 -8.01 22.16 -3.16
CA LEU A 112 -7.35 23.04 -2.20
C LEU A 112 -5.83 23.06 -2.38
N THR A 113 -5.19 21.91 -2.61
CA THR A 113 -3.73 21.86 -2.88
C THR A 113 -3.37 22.54 -4.19
N LEU A 114 -4.21 22.38 -5.23
CA LEU A 114 -4.01 23.05 -6.51
C LEU A 114 -4.22 24.56 -6.39
N ALA A 115 -5.25 24.99 -5.66
CA ALA A 115 -5.53 26.38 -5.37
C ALA A 115 -4.42 27.00 -4.51
N GLY A 116 -3.92 26.28 -3.51
CA GLY A 116 -2.78 26.69 -2.69
C GLY A 116 -1.50 26.83 -3.52
N PHE A 117 -1.23 25.87 -4.42
CA PHE A 117 -0.11 25.97 -5.37
C PHE A 117 -0.29 27.14 -6.34
N GLY A 118 -1.50 27.33 -6.88
CA GLY A 118 -1.83 28.48 -7.74
C GLY A 118 -1.64 29.80 -7.02
N ALA A 119 -2.13 29.93 -5.79
CA ALA A 119 -1.94 31.11 -4.95
C ALA A 119 -0.46 31.35 -4.64
N LEU A 120 0.32 30.30 -4.38
CA LEU A 120 1.77 30.41 -4.21
C LEU A 120 2.45 30.91 -5.48
N MET A 121 2.08 30.38 -6.66
CA MET A 121 2.65 30.82 -7.94
C MET A 121 2.25 32.26 -8.28
N ILE A 122 1.01 32.67 -7.98
CA ILE A 122 0.56 34.07 -8.11
C ILE A 122 1.34 34.96 -7.15
N PHE A 123 1.51 34.55 -5.89
CA PHE A 123 2.32 35.28 -4.92
C PHE A 123 3.77 35.44 -5.39
N LEU A 124 4.42 34.35 -5.84
CA LEU A 124 5.77 34.40 -6.38
C LEU A 124 5.88 35.29 -7.63
N SER A 125 4.87 35.24 -8.51
CA SER A 125 4.80 36.10 -9.70
C SER A 125 4.58 37.57 -9.32
N SER A 126 3.82 37.84 -8.25
CA SER A 126 3.59 39.19 -7.75
C SER A 126 4.87 39.86 -7.25
N LEU A 127 5.89 39.09 -6.81
CA LEU A 127 7.19 39.63 -6.39
C LEU A 127 7.98 40.31 -7.53
N PHE A 128 7.55 40.18 -8.79
CA PHE A 128 8.12 40.89 -9.93
C PHE A 128 7.47 42.27 -10.18
N ILE A 129 6.40 42.61 -9.45
CA ILE A 129 5.74 43.92 -9.52
C ILE A 129 6.66 45.00 -8.90
N PRO A 130 6.94 46.12 -9.58
CA PRO A 130 7.87 47.16 -9.10
C PRO A 130 7.56 47.70 -7.69
N GLN A 131 6.29 47.76 -7.30
CA GLN A 131 5.84 48.26 -6.01
C GLN A 131 6.21 47.33 -4.83
N LEU A 132 6.57 46.06 -5.11
CA LEU A 132 6.96 45.07 -4.10
C LEU A 132 8.48 44.89 -4.00
N VAL A 133 9.30 45.81 -4.53
CA VAL A 133 10.78 45.71 -4.49
C VAL A 133 11.31 45.57 -3.06
N ALA A 134 10.76 46.29 -2.08
CA ALA A 134 11.18 46.16 -0.68
C ALA A 134 10.92 44.75 -0.13
N VAL A 135 9.76 44.17 -0.43
CA VAL A 135 9.40 42.79 -0.05
C VAL A 135 10.30 41.79 -0.77
N ARG A 136 10.56 41.98 -2.06
CA ARG A 136 11.46 41.15 -2.85
C ARG A 136 12.88 41.16 -2.28
N LEU A 137 13.41 42.34 -1.96
CA LEU A 137 14.74 42.49 -1.36
C LEU A 137 14.79 41.85 0.03
N ALA A 138 13.77 42.03 0.86
CA ALA A 138 13.68 41.36 2.16
C ALA A 138 13.65 39.83 2.00
N LEU A 139 12.88 39.32 1.03
CA LEU A 139 12.79 37.89 0.75
C LEU A 139 14.10 37.33 0.20
N GLN A 140 14.78 38.07 -0.68
CA GLN A 140 16.08 37.71 -1.22
C GLN A 140 17.13 37.69 -0.10
N SER A 141 17.18 38.72 0.74
CA SER A 141 18.05 38.76 1.92
C SER A 141 17.74 37.61 2.90
N PHE A 142 16.47 37.26 3.06
CA PHE A 142 16.07 36.10 3.84
C PHE A 142 16.58 34.80 3.18
N ILE A 143 16.29 34.53 1.92
CA ILE A 143 16.71 33.31 1.22
C ILE A 143 18.24 33.17 1.19
N LEU A 144 18.96 34.28 1.01
CA LEU A 144 20.43 34.30 1.03
C LEU A 144 21.02 34.21 2.44
N SER A 145 20.20 34.39 3.48
CA SER A 145 20.63 34.24 4.87
C SER A 145 20.89 32.78 5.20
N THR A 146 21.98 32.53 5.91
CA THR A 146 22.38 31.22 6.44
C THR A 146 21.30 30.60 7.35
N PHE A 147 20.43 31.42 7.95
CA PHE A 147 19.38 30.97 8.86
C PHE A 147 18.07 30.55 8.17
N SER A 148 17.83 30.97 6.94
CA SER A 148 16.51 30.79 6.31
C SER A 148 16.18 29.32 6.03
N LEU A 149 17.14 28.57 5.50
CA LEU A 149 16.98 27.16 5.19
C LEU A 149 16.69 26.31 6.44
N PRO A 150 17.47 26.38 7.54
CA PRO A 150 17.14 25.62 8.73
C PRO A 150 15.83 26.10 9.38
N LEU A 151 15.51 27.39 9.35
CA LEU A 151 14.26 27.91 9.88
C LEU A 151 13.04 27.39 9.09
N LEU A 152 13.08 27.46 7.76
CA LEU A 152 12.04 26.92 6.88
C LEU A 152 11.89 25.41 7.05
N GLY A 153 13.02 24.69 7.15
CA GLY A 153 13.04 23.26 7.43
C GLY A 153 12.38 22.92 8.76
N LEU A 154 12.69 23.68 9.81
CA LEU A 154 12.10 23.53 11.14
C LEU A 154 10.58 23.78 11.11
N ILE A 155 10.14 24.89 10.51
CA ILE A 155 8.72 25.23 10.37
C ILE A 155 7.99 24.11 9.63
N SER A 156 8.50 23.69 8.48
CA SER A 156 7.96 22.58 7.69
C SER A 156 7.90 21.29 8.51
N LYS A 157 8.92 21.00 9.32
CA LYS A 157 8.97 19.81 10.16
C LYS A 157 7.97 19.85 11.31
N VAL A 158 7.75 21.00 11.93
CA VAL A 158 6.73 21.19 12.97
C VAL A 158 5.34 20.97 12.38
N PHE A 159 5.01 21.64 11.27
CA PHE A 159 3.70 21.50 10.61
C PHE A 159 3.47 20.08 10.09
N SER A 160 4.45 19.48 9.42
CA SER A 160 4.32 18.11 8.90
C SER A 160 4.19 17.08 10.03
N THR A 161 4.98 17.20 11.10
CA THR A 161 4.86 16.33 12.28
C THR A 161 3.50 16.49 12.94
N GLY A 162 3.05 17.73 13.17
CA GLY A 162 1.72 18.01 13.72
C GLY A 162 0.61 17.42 12.86
N TYR A 163 0.70 17.59 11.53
CA TYR A 163 -0.22 16.98 10.57
C TYR A 163 -0.20 15.46 10.63
N TYR A 164 0.97 14.81 10.65
CA TYR A 164 1.09 13.36 10.74
C TYR A 164 0.54 12.81 12.06
N LEU A 165 0.82 13.48 13.18
CA LEU A 165 0.29 13.09 14.49
C LEU A 165 -1.23 13.24 14.53
N TYR A 166 -1.76 14.36 14.03
CA TYR A 166 -3.19 14.58 13.91
C TYR A 166 -3.84 13.51 13.02
N ASN A 167 -3.27 13.25 11.84
CA ASN A 167 -3.80 12.26 10.90
C ASN A 167 -3.73 10.84 11.49
N ASN A 168 -2.63 10.46 12.15
CA ASN A 168 -2.53 9.16 12.80
C ASN A 168 -3.47 9.02 14.00
N HIS A 169 -3.69 10.09 14.76
CA HIS A 169 -4.59 10.09 15.91
C HIS A 169 -6.05 9.92 15.46
N THR A 170 -6.45 10.69 14.43
CA THR A 170 -7.79 10.68 13.83
C THR A 170 -8.05 9.48 12.92
N ASP A 171 -7.02 8.77 12.45
CA ASP A 171 -7.15 7.60 11.57
C ASP A 171 -7.78 6.41 12.31
N THR A 172 -9.12 6.34 12.28
CA THR A 172 -9.90 5.23 12.81
C THR A 172 -9.58 3.90 12.13
N LYS A 173 -8.88 3.86 10.98
CA LYS A 173 -8.59 2.62 10.25
C LYS A 173 -7.44 1.82 10.84
N ARG A 174 -6.68 2.38 11.80
CA ARG A 174 -5.55 1.70 12.47
C ARG A 174 -5.89 1.23 13.89
N THR A 175 -5.23 0.19 14.36
CA THR A 175 -5.29 -0.26 15.76
C THR A 175 -4.56 0.73 16.68
N LEU A 176 -5.00 0.86 17.94
CA LEU A 176 -4.40 1.81 18.91
C LEU A 176 -2.91 1.57 19.12
N LEU A 177 -2.51 0.32 19.31
CA LEU A 177 -1.09 -0.05 19.49
C LEU A 177 -0.24 0.34 18.28
N LYS A 178 -0.78 0.14 17.05
CA LYS A 178 -0.10 0.58 15.82
C LYS A 178 0.00 2.10 15.74
N ARG A 179 -1.03 2.85 16.16
CA ARG A 179 -0.97 4.32 16.20
C ARG A 179 0.06 4.81 17.20
N LEU A 180 0.10 4.24 18.41
CA LEU A 180 1.08 4.60 19.44
C LEU A 180 2.51 4.32 18.96
N HIS A 181 2.76 3.13 18.41
CA HIS A 181 4.03 2.78 17.79
C HIS A 181 4.41 3.76 16.67
N ASP A 182 3.51 3.99 15.72
CA ASP A 182 3.76 4.87 14.58
C ASP A 182 4.04 6.32 15.01
N ASN A 183 3.33 6.80 16.04
CA ASN A 183 3.50 8.13 16.62
C ASN A 183 4.79 8.23 17.41
N GLY A 184 5.18 7.20 18.17
CA GLY A 184 6.44 7.16 18.91
C GLY A 184 7.64 7.37 17.98
N PHE A 185 7.68 6.65 16.85
CA PHE A 185 8.73 6.85 15.83
C PHE A 185 8.68 8.24 15.18
N VAL A 186 7.48 8.78 14.93
CA VAL A 186 7.33 10.14 14.37
C VAL A 186 7.84 11.19 15.35
N VAL A 187 7.53 11.07 16.64
CA VAL A 187 8.02 11.98 17.70
C VAL A 187 9.53 11.84 17.87
N ALA A 188 10.07 10.62 17.93
CA ALA A 188 11.51 10.41 18.03
C ALA A 188 12.25 11.03 16.83
N SER A 189 11.78 10.78 15.61
CA SER A 189 12.35 11.41 14.40
C SER A 189 12.19 12.94 14.44
N PHE A 190 11.09 13.47 14.96
CA PHE A 190 10.89 14.90 15.13
C PHE A 190 11.90 15.51 16.12
N ILE A 191 12.10 14.91 17.30
CA ILE A 191 13.05 15.41 18.30
C ILE A 191 14.46 15.48 17.71
N VAL A 192 14.91 14.42 17.03
CA VAL A 192 16.25 14.40 16.41
C VAL A 192 16.37 15.49 15.32
N ASN A 193 15.36 15.63 14.45
CA ASN A 193 15.35 16.70 13.45
C ASN A 193 15.30 18.09 14.09
N PHE A 194 14.52 18.27 15.14
CA PHE A 194 14.38 19.53 15.86
C PHE A 194 15.73 19.96 16.44
N VAL A 195 16.42 19.06 17.15
CA VAL A 195 17.76 19.31 17.68
C VAL A 195 18.73 19.62 16.55
N ALA A 196 18.69 18.88 15.43
CA ALA A 196 19.55 19.16 14.27
C ALA A 196 19.32 20.58 13.71
N TYR A 197 18.06 20.99 13.53
CA TYR A 197 17.73 22.33 13.05
C TYR A 197 18.12 23.42 14.05
N VAL A 198 17.89 23.22 15.36
CA VAL A 198 18.29 24.19 16.40
C VAL A 198 19.80 24.36 16.43
N LEU A 199 20.57 23.26 16.41
CA LEU A 199 22.03 23.32 16.34
C LEU A 199 22.51 23.99 15.06
N TRP A 200 21.83 23.76 13.93
CA TRP A 200 22.14 24.43 12.67
C TRP A 200 21.90 25.94 12.74
N ILE A 201 20.80 26.37 13.35
CA ILE A 201 20.50 27.79 13.58
C ILE A 201 21.55 28.41 14.50
N ILE A 202 21.86 27.78 15.65
CA ILE A 202 22.84 28.30 16.61
C ILE A 202 24.23 28.41 16.00
N ALA A 203 24.64 27.41 15.22
CA ALA A 203 25.96 27.40 14.59
C ALA A 203 26.12 28.51 13.54
N ALA A 204 25.02 29.09 13.04
CA ALA A 204 25.00 30.16 12.04
C ALA A 204 25.89 29.87 10.83
N SER A 205 26.09 28.58 10.52
CA SER A 205 27.12 28.11 9.62
C SER A 205 26.56 27.11 8.61
N PRO A 206 27.33 26.82 7.55
CA PRO A 206 27.09 25.69 6.69
C PRO A 206 26.81 24.39 7.46
N MET A 207 26.04 23.48 6.87
CA MET A 207 25.69 22.21 7.51
C MET A 207 26.96 21.44 7.91
N THR A 208 27.20 21.31 9.21
CA THR A 208 28.37 20.59 9.75
C THR A 208 28.11 19.08 9.73
N PRO A 209 29.17 18.24 9.74
CA PRO A 209 29.02 16.79 9.81
C PRO A 209 28.19 16.31 11.02
N LEU A 210 28.25 17.02 12.15
CA LEU A 210 27.44 16.72 13.33
C LEU A 210 25.94 16.90 13.04
N ILE A 211 25.56 18.04 12.43
CA ILE A 211 24.18 18.34 12.03
C ILE A 211 23.70 17.32 10.99
N GLY A 212 24.54 17.02 10.00
CA GLY A 212 24.27 15.99 9.00
C GLY A 212 24.04 14.61 9.63
N GLY A 213 24.88 14.22 10.59
CA GLY A 213 24.75 12.97 11.34
C GLY A 213 23.41 12.84 12.07
N LEU A 214 22.90 13.94 12.65
CA LEU A 214 21.57 13.94 13.27
C LEU A 214 20.45 13.79 12.24
N PHE A 215 20.53 14.44 11.08
CA PHE A 215 19.55 14.21 10.00
C PHE A 215 19.58 12.78 9.47
N ILE A 216 20.76 12.17 9.38
CA ILE A 216 20.93 10.77 9.03
C ILE A 216 20.28 9.88 10.10
N LEU A 217 20.54 10.13 11.38
CA LEU A 217 19.94 9.39 12.48
C LEU A 217 18.40 9.49 12.46
N ALA A 218 17.85 10.66 12.19
CA ALA A 218 16.41 10.85 12.06
C ALA A 218 15.82 10.06 10.87
N SER A 219 16.59 9.88 9.80
CA SER A 219 16.24 9.05 8.64
C SER A 219 16.31 7.56 8.98
N VAL A 220 17.32 7.14 9.75
CA VAL A 220 17.46 5.76 10.27
C VAL A 220 16.26 5.38 11.13
N LEU A 221 15.76 6.28 11.99
CA LEU A 221 14.55 6.03 12.78
C LEU A 221 13.31 5.76 11.91
N ASN A 222 13.17 6.47 10.78
CA ASN A 222 12.08 6.22 9.84
C ASN A 222 12.23 4.85 9.14
N VAL A 223 13.46 4.45 8.81
CA VAL A 223 13.73 3.11 8.26
C VAL A 223 13.45 2.02 9.28
N ALA A 224 13.91 2.21 10.52
CA ALA A 224 13.68 1.27 11.62
C ALA A 224 12.18 1.03 11.83
N LYS A 225 11.37 2.09 11.83
CA LYS A 225 9.90 1.97 11.88
C LYS A 225 9.35 1.03 10.81
N GLU A 226 9.80 1.19 9.56
CA GLU A 226 9.35 0.36 8.45
C GLU A 226 9.83 -1.09 8.59
N LEU A 227 11.07 -1.31 9.04
CA LEU A 227 11.63 -2.65 9.33
C LEU A 227 10.89 -3.36 10.44
N PHE A 228 10.56 -2.68 11.55
CA PHE A 228 9.74 -3.24 12.63
C PHE A 228 8.35 -3.62 12.12
N SER A 229 7.74 -2.75 11.31
CA SER A 229 6.45 -3.04 10.70
C SER A 229 6.51 -4.28 9.80
N LEU A 230 7.58 -4.41 9.00
CA LEU A 230 7.82 -5.56 8.15
C LEU A 230 8.04 -6.84 8.97
N GLY A 231 8.83 -6.75 10.05
CA GLY A 231 9.09 -7.87 10.96
C GLY A 231 7.80 -8.44 11.56
N HIS A 232 6.90 -7.57 12.02
CA HIS A 232 5.59 -8.01 12.52
C HIS A 232 4.78 -8.77 11.47
N TYR A 233 4.78 -8.32 10.21
CA TYR A 233 4.10 -9.03 9.13
C TYR A 233 4.84 -10.31 8.69
N ALA A 234 6.17 -10.33 8.76
CA ALA A 234 6.97 -11.50 8.47
C ALA A 234 6.72 -12.62 9.48
N ILE A 235 6.66 -12.29 10.78
CA ILE A 235 6.31 -13.25 11.83
C ILE A 235 4.90 -13.81 11.57
N LYS A 236 3.92 -12.96 11.24
CA LYS A 236 2.57 -13.40 10.90
C LYS A 236 2.54 -14.29 9.65
N TYR A 237 3.41 -14.03 8.68
CA TYR A 237 3.52 -14.82 7.47
C TYR A 237 4.19 -16.18 7.71
N ILE A 238 5.22 -16.24 8.55
CA ILE A 238 5.90 -17.49 8.93
C ILE A 238 4.98 -18.36 9.79
N ALA A 239 4.22 -17.76 10.70
CA ALA A 239 3.24 -18.44 11.54
C ALA A 239 1.95 -18.85 10.80
N ARG A 240 1.92 -18.79 9.46
CA ARG A 240 0.77 -19.24 8.68
C ARG A 240 0.69 -20.75 8.66
N ASP A 241 -0.52 -21.29 8.74
CA ASP A 241 -0.75 -22.70 8.53
C ASP A 241 -0.27 -23.12 7.12
N ALA A 242 0.24 -24.35 7.01
CA ALA A 242 0.59 -24.94 5.72
C ALA A 242 -0.61 -24.88 4.77
N LEU A 243 -0.34 -24.88 3.45
CA LEU A 243 -1.39 -24.87 2.43
C LEU A 243 -2.48 -25.88 2.83
N PRO A 244 -3.76 -25.45 2.92
CA PRO A 244 -4.83 -26.37 3.23
C PRO A 244 -4.82 -27.51 2.22
N THR A 245 -4.65 -28.73 2.70
CA THR A 245 -4.84 -29.96 1.92
C THR A 245 -6.32 -30.24 1.65
N THR A 246 -7.22 -29.40 2.18
CA THR A 246 -8.67 -29.49 2.00
C THR A 246 -9.11 -28.84 0.70
N LEU A 247 -10.17 -29.38 0.10
CA LEU A 247 -10.83 -28.85 -1.11
C LEU A 247 -11.58 -27.52 -0.86
N ASP A 248 -11.35 -26.83 0.26
CA ASP A 248 -12.07 -25.61 0.61
C ASP A 248 -11.48 -24.39 -0.12
N LEU A 249 -12.17 -23.98 -1.19
CA LEU A 249 -11.78 -22.82 -2.01
C LEU A 249 -11.70 -21.52 -1.22
N ASN A 250 -12.50 -21.35 -0.15
CA ASN A 250 -12.48 -20.12 0.63
C ASN A 250 -11.22 -20.00 1.49
N LEU A 251 -10.71 -21.14 1.98
CA LEU A 251 -9.44 -21.21 2.68
C LEU A 251 -8.29 -20.88 1.73
N TYR A 252 -8.32 -21.41 0.51
CA TYR A 252 -7.35 -21.09 -0.53
C TYR A 252 -7.35 -19.61 -0.95
N ARG A 253 -8.53 -19.00 -1.17
CA ARG A 253 -8.67 -17.56 -1.43
C ARG A 253 -8.08 -16.72 -0.29
N SER A 254 -8.33 -17.11 0.96
CA SER A 254 -7.77 -16.43 2.14
C SER A 254 -6.25 -16.53 2.18
N HIS A 255 -5.69 -17.69 1.84
CA HIS A 255 -4.25 -17.92 1.76
C HIS A 255 -3.59 -16.95 0.75
N ILE A 256 -4.12 -16.88 -0.48
CA ILE A 256 -3.63 -15.98 -1.53
C ILE A 256 -3.72 -14.52 -1.08
N ARG A 257 -4.85 -14.09 -0.48
CA ARG A 257 -4.99 -12.71 0.02
C ARG A 257 -3.90 -12.37 1.06
N ASN A 258 -3.58 -13.30 1.96
CA ASN A 258 -2.54 -13.09 2.97
C ASN A 258 -1.14 -12.99 2.35
N GLU A 259 -0.85 -13.82 1.35
CA GLU A 259 0.42 -13.80 0.63
C GLU A 259 0.64 -12.47 -0.12
N TYR A 260 -0.37 -12.02 -0.87
CA TYR A 260 -0.29 -10.72 -1.55
C TYR A 260 -0.21 -9.54 -0.57
N SER A 261 -0.86 -9.66 0.60
CA SER A 261 -0.76 -8.66 1.67
C SER A 261 0.66 -8.55 2.20
N TYR A 262 1.33 -9.68 2.38
CA TYR A 262 2.73 -9.71 2.76
C TYR A 262 3.63 -9.10 1.67
N PHE A 263 3.46 -9.48 0.40
CA PHE A 263 4.26 -8.93 -0.70
C PHE A 263 4.10 -7.41 -0.85
N ASN A 264 2.87 -6.88 -0.70
CA ASN A 264 2.65 -5.43 -0.73
C ASN A 264 3.44 -4.70 0.35
N ARG A 265 3.42 -5.23 1.57
CA ARG A 265 4.14 -4.64 2.71
C ARG A 265 5.66 -4.75 2.54
N ARG A 266 6.16 -5.90 2.09
CA ARG A 266 7.58 -6.11 1.79
C ARG A 266 8.09 -5.11 0.75
N ASN A 267 7.38 -4.97 -0.37
CA ASN A 267 7.78 -4.05 -1.43
C ASN A 267 7.74 -2.60 -0.95
N SER A 268 6.72 -2.20 -0.19
CA SER A 268 6.65 -0.86 0.40
C SER A 268 7.83 -0.58 1.33
N ALA A 269 8.15 -1.50 2.24
CA ALA A 269 9.26 -1.36 3.17
C ALA A 269 10.60 -1.25 2.42
N PHE A 270 10.79 -2.06 1.37
CA PHE A 270 11.99 -2.02 0.54
C PHE A 270 12.12 -0.69 -0.22
N ILE A 271 11.05 -0.21 -0.85
CA ILE A 271 11.05 1.09 -1.56
C ILE A 271 11.34 2.23 -0.56
N ASN A 272 10.77 2.17 0.64
CA ASN A 272 11.04 3.13 1.71
C ASN A 272 12.51 3.10 2.14
N LEU A 273 13.11 1.91 2.30
CA LEU A 273 14.51 1.72 2.66
C LEU A 273 15.45 2.30 1.61
N VAL A 274 15.25 1.97 0.32
CA VAL A 274 16.08 2.49 -0.77
C VAL A 274 16.00 4.02 -0.85
N ALA A 275 14.80 4.57 -0.76
CA ALA A 275 14.63 6.03 -0.76
C ALA A 275 15.36 6.70 0.41
N ALA A 276 15.33 6.10 1.60
CA ALA A 276 16.04 6.62 2.76
C ALA A 276 17.57 6.57 2.57
N ILE A 277 18.11 5.46 2.04
CA ILE A 277 19.54 5.32 1.73
C ILE A 277 19.98 6.41 0.73
N LEU A 278 19.20 6.64 -0.33
CA LEU A 278 19.50 7.69 -1.31
C LEU A 278 19.48 9.09 -0.70
N ILE A 279 18.49 9.40 0.14
CA ILE A 279 18.41 10.69 0.84
C ILE A 279 19.61 10.88 1.78
N VAL A 280 19.98 9.85 2.53
CA VAL A 280 21.17 9.85 3.40
C VAL A 280 22.43 10.08 2.58
N GLY A 281 22.58 9.41 1.43
CA GLY A 281 23.72 9.59 0.53
C GLY A 281 23.84 11.03 0.02
N ILE A 282 22.72 11.66 -0.35
CA ILE A 282 22.69 13.08 -0.76
C ILE A 282 23.08 13.99 0.41
N MET A 283 22.54 13.76 1.60
CA MET A 283 22.86 14.56 2.79
C MET A 283 24.34 14.43 3.18
N ALA A 284 24.90 13.21 3.07
CA ALA A 284 26.31 12.96 3.31
C ALA A 284 27.17 13.72 2.30
N ALA A 285 26.88 13.59 0.99
CA ALA A 285 27.60 14.33 -0.05
C ALA A 285 27.54 15.85 0.16
N TRP A 286 26.36 16.37 0.55
CA TRP A 286 26.19 17.79 0.86
C TRP A 286 27.03 18.26 2.05
N SER A 287 27.30 17.40 3.02
CA SER A 287 28.10 17.72 4.21
C SER A 287 29.61 17.85 3.91
N PHE A 288 30.08 17.30 2.78
CA PHE A 288 31.50 17.32 2.39
C PHE A 288 31.82 18.32 1.28
N LEU A 289 30.82 18.91 0.65
CA LEU A 289 30.99 19.90 -0.40
C LEU A 289 30.92 21.32 0.19
N PRO A 290 31.75 22.26 -0.28
CA PRO A 290 31.70 23.64 0.20
C PRO A 290 30.31 24.23 -0.03
N SER A 291 29.77 24.86 1.00
CA SER A 291 28.41 25.36 0.99
C SER A 291 28.24 26.52 0.01
N GLY A 292 27.55 26.24 -1.10
CA GLY A 292 27.03 27.25 -2.00
C GLY A 292 25.51 27.16 -2.07
N ILE A 293 24.84 28.30 -2.30
CA ILE A 293 23.38 28.37 -2.49
C ILE A 293 22.93 27.43 -3.62
N ILE A 294 23.70 27.37 -4.71
CA ILE A 294 23.45 26.48 -5.86
C ILE A 294 23.41 25.01 -5.43
N LEU A 295 24.37 24.60 -4.60
CA LEU A 295 24.45 23.24 -4.09
C LEU A 295 23.26 22.91 -3.16
N SER A 296 22.92 23.83 -2.26
CA SER A 296 21.78 23.68 -1.35
C SER A 296 20.47 23.52 -2.13
N VAL A 297 20.22 24.39 -3.12
CA VAL A 297 19.05 24.31 -3.99
C VAL A 297 19.03 22.98 -4.76
N GLY A 298 20.16 22.57 -5.34
CA GLY A 298 20.30 21.29 -6.04
C GLY A 298 19.97 20.10 -5.15
N THR A 299 20.44 20.10 -3.90
CA THR A 299 20.15 19.06 -2.90
C THR A 299 18.65 18.98 -2.58
N PHE A 300 17.97 20.11 -2.37
CA PHE A 300 16.52 20.11 -2.14
C PHE A 300 15.73 19.57 -3.33
N VAL A 301 16.13 19.96 -4.56
CA VAL A 301 15.52 19.45 -5.79
C VAL A 301 15.71 17.94 -5.89
N ALA A 302 16.91 17.42 -5.62
CA ALA A 302 17.21 15.99 -5.65
C ALA A 302 16.37 15.20 -4.63
N ILE A 303 16.26 15.68 -3.39
CA ILE A 303 15.40 15.08 -2.35
C ILE A 303 13.92 15.09 -2.78
N GLY A 304 13.47 16.19 -3.40
CA GLY A 304 12.13 16.32 -3.96
C GLY A 304 11.85 15.29 -5.05
N ILE A 305 12.78 15.11 -5.99
CA ILE A 305 12.69 14.10 -7.06
C ILE A 305 12.60 12.70 -6.47
N ILE A 306 13.48 12.33 -5.51
CA ILE A 306 13.42 11.01 -4.87
C ILE A 306 12.07 10.78 -4.21
N SER A 307 11.55 11.79 -3.51
CA SER A 307 10.25 11.69 -2.84
C SER A 307 9.10 11.47 -3.83
N LEU A 308 9.15 12.12 -5.00
CA LEU A 308 8.17 11.97 -6.07
C LEU A 308 8.27 10.58 -6.73
N VAL A 309 9.48 10.16 -7.10
CA VAL A 309 9.76 8.84 -7.70
C VAL A 309 9.31 7.73 -6.75
N LYS A 310 9.67 7.83 -5.46
CA LYS A 310 9.23 6.92 -4.40
C LYS A 310 7.71 6.77 -4.41
N LYS A 311 6.97 7.89 -4.42
CA LYS A 311 5.50 7.89 -4.43
C LYS A 311 4.94 7.18 -5.65
N LEU A 312 5.46 7.49 -6.84
CA LEU A 312 5.03 6.84 -8.09
C LEU A 312 5.30 5.33 -8.10
N ILE A 313 6.45 4.90 -7.59
CA ILE A 313 6.80 3.48 -7.50
C ILE A 313 5.89 2.75 -6.50
N LEU A 314 5.59 3.35 -5.34
CA LEU A 314 4.66 2.78 -4.36
C LEU A 314 3.26 2.61 -4.96
N ASP A 315 2.72 3.66 -5.58
CA ASP A 315 1.39 3.64 -6.21
C ASP A 315 1.32 2.57 -7.32
N ARG A 316 2.38 2.46 -8.14
CA ARG A 316 2.47 1.46 -9.22
C ARG A 316 2.61 0.04 -8.66
N SER A 317 3.41 -0.16 -7.63
CA SER A 317 3.58 -1.46 -6.96
C SER A 317 2.25 -1.95 -6.39
N GLU A 318 1.54 -1.09 -5.66
CA GLU A 318 0.24 -1.45 -5.08
C GLU A 318 -0.78 -1.83 -6.16
N LYS A 319 -0.83 -1.07 -7.28
CA LYS A 319 -1.69 -1.40 -8.42
C LYS A 319 -1.37 -2.78 -9.00
N ILE A 320 -0.10 -3.06 -9.30
CA ILE A 320 0.31 -4.35 -9.90
C ILE A 320 -0.04 -5.53 -8.98
N ILE A 321 0.20 -5.40 -7.68
CA ILE A 321 -0.09 -6.46 -6.70
C ILE A 321 -1.59 -6.71 -6.61
N ARG A 322 -2.40 -5.65 -6.58
CA ARG A 322 -3.86 -5.75 -6.58
C ARG A 322 -4.39 -6.41 -7.85
N ASP A 323 -3.92 -5.99 -9.02
CA ASP A 323 -4.40 -6.52 -10.30
C ASP A 323 -4.09 -8.02 -10.41
N ARG A 324 -2.92 -8.46 -9.93
CA ARG A 324 -2.57 -9.89 -9.84
C ARG A 324 -3.42 -10.67 -8.86
N LEU A 325 -3.68 -10.10 -7.67
CA LEU A 325 -4.58 -10.71 -6.71
C LEU A 325 -5.95 -10.94 -7.34
N GLN A 326 -6.47 -9.95 -8.07
CA GLN A 326 -7.76 -10.10 -8.75
C GLN A 326 -7.72 -11.16 -9.86
N LEU A 327 -6.68 -11.20 -10.68
CA LEU A 327 -6.53 -12.24 -11.71
C LEU A 327 -6.49 -13.65 -11.12
N GLN A 328 -5.78 -13.86 -10.00
CA GLN A 328 -5.75 -15.18 -9.36
C GLN A 328 -7.10 -15.56 -8.72
N LEU A 329 -7.77 -14.60 -8.09
CA LEU A 329 -9.10 -14.82 -7.53
C LEU A 329 -10.14 -15.11 -8.62
N GLN A 330 -10.06 -14.41 -9.76
CA GLN A 330 -10.88 -14.68 -10.92
C GLN A 330 -10.66 -16.10 -11.46
N HIS A 331 -9.40 -16.51 -11.59
CA HIS A 331 -9.07 -17.87 -12.03
C HIS A 331 -9.67 -18.94 -11.10
N ILE A 332 -9.65 -18.72 -9.78
CA ILE A 332 -10.27 -19.62 -8.80
C ILE A 332 -11.78 -19.70 -9.01
N ASN A 333 -12.45 -18.58 -9.29
CA ASN A 333 -13.89 -18.57 -9.55
C ASN A 333 -14.23 -19.33 -10.85
N GLU A 334 -13.43 -19.16 -11.90
CA GLU A 334 -13.62 -19.89 -13.16
C GLU A 334 -13.46 -21.41 -12.97
N VAL A 335 -12.56 -21.84 -12.08
CA VAL A 335 -12.40 -23.25 -11.70
C VAL A 335 -13.60 -23.74 -10.87
N GLU A 336 -14.07 -22.95 -9.90
CA GLU A 336 -15.28 -23.25 -9.11
C GLU A 336 -16.52 -23.40 -9.99
N GLU A 337 -16.72 -22.50 -10.93
CA GLU A 337 -17.85 -22.53 -11.86
C GLU A 337 -17.80 -23.77 -12.75
N LYS A 338 -16.61 -24.13 -13.26
CA LYS A 338 -16.42 -25.37 -14.03
C LYS A 338 -16.67 -26.64 -13.21
N LEU A 339 -16.31 -26.63 -11.92
CA LEU A 339 -16.55 -27.74 -11.01
C LEU A 339 -18.04 -27.89 -10.65
N THR A 340 -18.74 -26.78 -10.44
CA THR A 340 -20.17 -26.76 -10.04
C THR A 340 -21.11 -27.02 -11.21
N THR A 341 -20.77 -26.59 -12.43
CA THR A 341 -21.55 -26.91 -13.65
C THR A 341 -21.30 -28.32 -14.20
N LYS A 342 -20.20 -28.98 -13.79
CA LYS A 342 -19.89 -30.37 -14.17
C LYS A 342 -19.82 -31.28 -12.94
N THR A 343 -20.92 -31.90 -12.50
CA THR A 343 -20.84 -33.20 -11.79
C THR A 343 -22.21 -33.92 -11.77
N PRO A 344 -22.26 -35.26 -11.89
CA PRO A 344 -21.31 -36.20 -11.32
C PRO A 344 -20.36 -36.80 -12.36
N LEU A 345 -19.05 -36.56 -12.23
CA LEU A 345 -18.03 -37.33 -12.93
C LEU A 345 -16.70 -37.32 -12.16
N THR A 346 -16.77 -37.75 -10.91
CA THR A 346 -15.63 -37.85 -9.98
C THR A 346 -14.52 -38.80 -10.47
N ASN A 347 -14.78 -39.66 -11.45
CA ASN A 347 -13.80 -40.62 -11.97
C ASN A 347 -13.08 -40.20 -13.26
N LEU A 348 -13.71 -39.42 -14.15
CA LEU A 348 -13.06 -38.96 -15.38
C LEU A 348 -12.27 -37.67 -15.18
N LEU A 349 -12.72 -36.78 -14.28
CA LEU A 349 -12.02 -35.51 -14.01
C LEU A 349 -10.66 -35.76 -13.34
N SER A 350 -10.59 -36.74 -12.44
CA SER A 350 -9.33 -37.18 -11.84
C SER A 350 -8.35 -37.74 -12.88
N GLN A 351 -8.85 -38.40 -13.94
CA GLN A 351 -8.00 -38.92 -15.02
C GLN A 351 -7.59 -37.84 -16.03
N GLU A 352 -8.46 -36.88 -16.34
CA GLU A 352 -8.18 -35.77 -17.27
C GLU A 352 -7.16 -34.79 -16.67
N ILE A 353 -7.35 -34.41 -15.39
CA ILE A 353 -6.42 -33.53 -14.66
C ILE A 353 -5.05 -34.18 -14.51
N VAL A 354 -4.99 -35.49 -14.20
CA VAL A 354 -3.71 -36.22 -14.13
C VAL A 354 -3.03 -36.29 -15.51
N LYS A 355 -3.79 -36.39 -16.61
CA LYS A 355 -3.23 -36.36 -17.97
C LYS A 355 -2.69 -34.99 -18.38
N GLU A 356 -3.38 -33.90 -18.05
CA GLU A 356 -2.92 -32.54 -18.37
C GLU A 356 -1.70 -32.14 -17.55
N VAL A 357 -1.68 -32.44 -16.25
CA VAL A 357 -0.53 -32.17 -15.38
C VAL A 357 0.71 -32.95 -15.84
N ARG A 358 0.56 -34.19 -16.30
CA ARG A 358 1.66 -35.01 -16.83
C ARG A 358 2.22 -34.45 -18.14
N LYS A 359 1.37 -33.85 -18.99
CA LYS A 359 1.80 -33.18 -20.23
C LYS A 359 2.56 -31.88 -19.94
N GLU A 360 2.14 -31.10 -18.94
CA GLU A 360 2.85 -29.87 -18.55
C GLU A 360 4.21 -30.16 -17.90
N GLN A 361 4.31 -31.17 -17.03
CA GLN A 361 5.58 -31.61 -16.46
C GLN A 361 6.58 -32.10 -17.52
N GLN A 362 6.10 -32.82 -18.54
CA GLN A 362 6.96 -33.24 -19.67
C GLN A 362 7.43 -32.06 -20.52
N ARG A 363 6.60 -31.03 -20.71
CA ARG A 363 6.98 -29.81 -21.43
C ARG A 363 7.99 -28.96 -20.65
N GLU A 364 7.86 -28.86 -19.33
CA GLU A 364 8.82 -28.13 -18.50
C GLU A 364 10.16 -28.84 -18.39
N SER A 365 10.16 -30.17 -18.29
CA SER A 365 11.37 -30.99 -18.29
C SER A 365 12.15 -30.85 -19.62
N ALA A 366 11.45 -30.78 -20.75
CA ALA A 366 12.03 -30.54 -22.07
C ALA A 366 12.46 -29.08 -22.30
N ALA A 367 11.88 -28.12 -21.57
CA ALA A 367 12.29 -26.73 -21.62
C ALA A 367 13.52 -26.45 -20.74
N HIS A 368 13.64 -27.10 -19.58
CA HIS A 368 14.80 -26.97 -18.70
C HIS A 368 16.08 -27.59 -19.28
N SER A 369 15.97 -28.66 -20.09
CA SER A 369 17.13 -29.22 -20.81
C SER A 369 17.66 -28.32 -21.94
N ARG A 370 16.88 -27.34 -22.43
CA ARG A 370 17.29 -26.40 -23.49
C ARG A 370 17.88 -25.08 -22.99
N VAL A 371 17.87 -24.81 -21.67
CA VAL A 371 18.28 -23.51 -21.11
C VAL A 371 19.74 -23.50 -20.60
N ASN A 372 20.44 -24.65 -20.63
CA ASN A 372 21.84 -24.73 -20.20
C ASN A 372 22.89 -24.18 -21.20
N ASP A 373 22.49 -23.79 -22.42
CA ASP A 373 23.43 -23.35 -23.47
C ASP A 373 23.32 -21.87 -23.90
N ALA A 374 23.01 -20.95 -22.97
CA ALA A 374 23.00 -19.52 -23.30
C ALA A 374 23.83 -18.68 -22.33
N ASN A 375 25.10 -18.50 -22.69
CA ASN A 375 26.00 -17.47 -22.16
C ASN A 375 25.30 -16.09 -22.16
N SER A 376 25.18 -15.46 -21.00
CA SER A 376 24.68 -14.08 -20.90
C SER A 376 25.58 -13.19 -20.04
N THR A 377 25.86 -12.03 -20.61
CA THR A 377 26.79 -10.97 -20.18
C THR A 377 26.44 -10.33 -18.82
N PRO A 378 27.43 -9.77 -18.10
CA PRO A 378 27.32 -9.39 -16.68
C PRO A 378 26.31 -8.25 -16.40
N THR A 379 26.01 -7.38 -17.36
CA THR A 379 25.02 -6.31 -17.22
C THR A 379 23.57 -6.82 -17.25
N TYR A 380 23.29 -7.89 -18.02
CA TYR A 380 21.99 -8.55 -18.00
C TYR A 380 21.75 -9.25 -16.67
N LEU A 381 22.81 -9.82 -16.08
CA LEU A 381 22.78 -10.47 -14.77
C LEU A 381 22.46 -9.51 -13.62
N LEU A 382 22.90 -8.25 -13.69
CA LEU A 382 22.62 -7.24 -12.65
C LEU A 382 21.18 -6.73 -12.72
N VAL A 383 20.66 -6.48 -13.93
CA VAL A 383 19.24 -6.14 -14.14
C VAL A 383 18.34 -7.33 -13.78
N LYS A 384 18.75 -8.56 -14.10
CA LYS A 384 18.02 -9.79 -13.75
C LYS A 384 18.09 -10.10 -12.26
N LYS A 385 19.20 -9.83 -11.56
CA LYS A 385 19.34 -9.95 -10.10
C LYS A 385 18.57 -8.86 -9.35
N LEU A 386 18.55 -7.63 -9.85
CA LEU A 386 17.66 -6.58 -9.34
C LEU A 386 16.20 -6.94 -9.60
N LYS A 387 15.85 -7.44 -10.79
CA LYS A 387 14.50 -7.98 -11.05
C LYS A 387 14.18 -9.17 -10.15
N PHE A 388 15.15 -10.03 -9.82
CA PHE A 388 15.01 -11.16 -8.90
C PHE A 388 14.79 -10.74 -7.44
N LEU A 389 15.52 -9.73 -6.96
CA LEU A 389 15.36 -9.17 -5.60
C LEU A 389 14.07 -8.38 -5.42
N PHE A 390 13.61 -7.68 -6.46
CA PHE A 390 12.41 -6.85 -6.42
C PHE A 390 11.14 -7.61 -6.86
N TRP A 391 11.31 -8.80 -7.44
CA TRP A 391 10.26 -9.51 -8.17
C TRP A 391 10.59 -11.00 -8.23
N GLN A 392 10.70 -11.66 -7.08
CA GLN A 392 10.30 -13.06 -7.06
C GLN A 392 8.85 -13.08 -7.57
N ARG A 393 8.66 -13.55 -8.81
CA ARG A 393 7.40 -14.20 -9.17
C ARG A 393 7.14 -15.15 -7.99
N PRO A 394 5.96 -15.14 -7.34
CA PRO A 394 5.54 -16.38 -6.72
C PRO A 394 5.70 -17.41 -7.84
N GLU A 395 6.63 -18.35 -7.66
CA GLU A 395 6.74 -19.47 -8.59
C GLU A 395 5.32 -19.99 -8.78
N ASN A 396 4.93 -20.28 -10.02
CA ASN A 396 3.61 -20.85 -10.29
C ASN A 396 3.44 -21.99 -9.29
N ILE A 397 2.60 -21.78 -8.28
CA ILE A 397 2.37 -22.77 -7.24
C ILE A 397 1.60 -23.86 -7.98
N THR A 398 2.33 -24.80 -8.56
CA THR A 398 1.79 -26.07 -9.04
C THR A 398 1.15 -26.71 -7.82
N ILE A 399 -0.18 -26.77 -7.82
CA ILE A 399 -0.97 -27.38 -6.77
C ILE A 399 -0.53 -28.85 -6.67
N PRO A 400 0.12 -29.31 -5.58
CA PRO A 400 0.39 -30.72 -5.42
C PRO A 400 -0.93 -31.39 -5.03
N PHE A 401 -1.72 -31.84 -6.01
CA PHE A 401 -2.82 -32.75 -5.74
C PHE A 401 -2.22 -34.10 -5.33
N ASN A 402 -2.26 -34.40 -4.03
CA ASN A 402 -1.92 -35.73 -3.54
C ASN A 402 -3.11 -36.66 -3.84
N THR A 403 -3.01 -37.45 -4.90
CA THR A 403 -4.07 -38.35 -5.38
C THR A 403 -4.23 -39.64 -4.55
N ASN A 404 -3.46 -39.82 -3.46
CA ASN A 404 -3.32 -41.13 -2.82
C ASN A 404 -4.24 -41.42 -1.62
N THR A 405 -5.27 -40.61 -1.34
CA THR A 405 -6.12 -40.79 -0.14
C THR A 405 -7.54 -41.33 -0.38
N LEU A 406 -7.86 -41.82 -1.58
CA LEU A 406 -9.12 -42.52 -1.85
C LEU A 406 -8.90 -44.03 -2.02
N ALA A 407 -8.39 -44.69 -0.97
CA ALA A 407 -8.67 -46.11 -0.79
C ALA A 407 -10.05 -46.23 -0.11
N PRO A 408 -11.04 -46.90 -0.73
CA PRO A 408 -12.31 -47.14 -0.06
C PRO A 408 -12.08 -47.99 1.20
N PRO A 409 -12.79 -47.73 2.31
CA PRO A 409 -12.73 -48.61 3.47
C PRO A 409 -13.15 -50.01 3.05
N SER A 410 -12.25 -50.98 3.22
CA SER A 410 -12.57 -52.39 3.08
C SER A 410 -13.60 -52.75 4.15
N LEU A 411 -14.81 -53.08 3.73
CA LEU A 411 -15.81 -53.72 4.57
C LEU A 411 -15.23 -55.05 5.09
N LYS A 412 -15.13 -55.17 6.41
CA LYS A 412 -15.06 -56.44 7.13
C LYS A 412 -16.19 -56.46 8.15
#